data_AF-A0A6N4AH83-F1
#
_entry.id   AF-A0A6N4AH83-F1
#
_cell.length_a   1.000
_cell.length_b   1.000
_cell.length_c   1.000
_cell.angle_alpha   90.00
_cell.angle_beta   90.00
_cell.angle_gamma   90.00
#
_symmetry.space_group_name_H-M   'P 1'
#
loop_
_entity.id
_entity.type
_entity.pdbx_description
1 polymer ?
#
loop_
_entity_poly.entity_id
_entity_poly.type
_entity_poly.pdbx_seq_one_letter_code
_entity_poly.pdbx_strand_id
1 'polypeptide(L)'
;MKKVFLFLAFFIFLTGCSDSEISSTSDQTSTLKVYKKISQDDLKKEYEALQKSLSHKIFIEASNNFISKMKFNDDIKLIESEVTLLKWISDNISITEFSNIEEATEEWKIIIELKANEIAENKNFYNLIKDATEEQLINVFTPEFEQVTLGECEKTCNYGRNRCLLGAAVRYAKEWMDNGAFSVAGQAYATLSYLLNQSTCAKSYSLCLEGCEFN
;
A
#
# COMPACT_ATOMS: atom_id res chain seq x y z
N MET A 1 -3.54 8.98 -59.72
CA MET A 1 -4.43 9.86 -60.51
C MET A 1 -5.48 10.45 -59.58
N LYS A 2 -5.61 11.78 -59.62
CA LYS A 2 -6.57 12.60 -58.86
C LYS A 2 -8.01 12.21 -59.18
N LYS A 3 -8.93 12.35 -58.21
CA LYS A 3 -10.22 13.05 -58.38
C LYS A 3 -10.95 13.18 -57.04
N VAL A 4 -10.92 14.40 -56.53
CA VAL A 4 -11.85 14.99 -55.58
C VAL A 4 -13.16 15.25 -56.31
N PHE A 5 -14.32 14.96 -55.72
CA PHE A 5 -15.54 15.72 -56.00
C PHE A 5 -16.40 15.81 -54.74
N LEU A 6 -16.64 17.07 -54.39
CA LEU A 6 -17.40 17.60 -53.27
C LEU A 6 -18.80 17.93 -53.82
N PHE A 7 -19.88 17.52 -53.13
CA PHE A 7 -21.21 18.08 -53.37
C PHE A 7 -21.90 18.35 -52.04
N LEU A 8 -21.95 19.64 -51.70
CA LEU A 8 -22.92 20.23 -50.80
C LEU A 8 -24.29 20.19 -51.47
N ALA A 9 -25.33 19.79 -50.74
CA ALA A 9 -26.68 20.31 -50.98
C ALA A 9 -27.39 20.48 -49.64
N PHE A 10 -27.71 21.75 -49.41
CA PHE A 10 -28.34 22.36 -48.26
C PHE A 10 -29.86 22.29 -48.47
N PHE A 11 -30.62 21.77 -47.51
CA PHE A 11 -32.06 22.03 -47.41
C PHE A 11 -32.40 22.37 -45.96
N ILE A 12 -32.66 23.66 -45.73
CA ILE A 12 -33.47 24.20 -44.63
C ILE A 12 -34.87 24.44 -45.25
N PHE A 13 -36.05 24.30 -44.62
CA PHE A 13 -36.53 24.82 -43.34
C PHE A 13 -37.97 24.31 -43.03
N LEU A 14 -38.24 24.18 -41.71
CA LEU A 14 -39.49 24.40 -40.93
C LEU A 14 -40.74 23.55 -41.23
N THR A 15 -41.37 23.00 -40.18
CA THR A 15 -42.33 23.68 -39.27
C THR A 15 -42.74 22.76 -38.13
N GLY A 16 -42.89 23.31 -36.92
CA GLY A 16 -43.57 22.63 -35.81
C GLY A 16 -43.22 23.15 -34.41
N CYS A 17 -43.54 24.41 -34.11
CA CYS A 17 -43.64 24.89 -32.73
C CYS A 17 -44.90 24.31 -32.08
N SER A 18 -44.74 23.70 -30.92
CA SER A 18 -45.77 23.63 -29.89
C SER A 18 -45.13 24.20 -28.63
N ASP A 19 -45.55 25.41 -28.27
CA ASP A 19 -45.16 26.06 -27.03
C ASP A 19 -45.67 25.25 -25.84
N SER A 20 -44.76 24.97 -24.90
CA SER A 20 -45.12 24.85 -23.50
C SER A 20 -44.09 25.64 -22.69
N GLU A 21 -44.60 26.58 -21.91
CA GLU A 21 -43.84 27.43 -21.00
C GLU A 21 -43.06 26.54 -20.02
N ILE A 22 -41.73 26.53 -20.14
CA ILE A 22 -40.85 25.93 -19.15
C ILE A 22 -40.42 27.04 -18.20
N SER A 23 -41.07 27.06 -17.04
CA SER A 23 -40.59 27.71 -15.82
C SER A 23 -39.14 27.34 -15.59
N SER A 24 -38.25 28.33 -15.72
CA SER A 24 -36.85 28.22 -15.37
C SER A 24 -36.69 28.11 -13.85
N THR A 25 -36.78 26.89 -13.33
CA THR A 25 -36.17 26.52 -12.05
C THR A 25 -34.94 25.68 -12.39
N SER A 26 -33.79 26.35 -12.43
CA SER A 26 -32.48 25.72 -12.49
C SER A 26 -32.26 24.99 -11.16
N ASP A 27 -32.77 23.75 -11.05
CA ASP A 27 -32.28 22.79 -10.07
C ASP A 27 -30.89 22.33 -10.55
N GLN A 28 -29.88 23.10 -10.16
CA GLN A 28 -28.53 22.58 -10.03
C GLN A 28 -28.53 21.61 -8.84
N THR A 29 -29.05 20.40 -9.03
CA THR A 29 -28.63 19.28 -8.20
C THR A 29 -27.20 18.93 -8.62
N SER A 30 -26.25 19.75 -8.17
CA SER A 30 -24.88 19.30 -8.00
C SER A 30 -24.97 18.11 -7.06
N THR A 31 -24.86 16.89 -7.59
CA THR A 31 -24.52 15.72 -6.78
C THR A 31 -23.11 15.97 -6.25
N LEU A 32 -23.02 16.77 -5.19
CA LEU A 32 -21.95 16.72 -4.22
C LEU A 32 -21.90 15.25 -3.82
N LYS A 33 -20.90 14.51 -4.32
CA LYS A 33 -20.45 13.30 -3.65
C LYS A 33 -20.08 13.77 -2.25
N VAL A 34 -21.01 13.60 -1.31
CA VAL A 34 -20.72 13.74 0.11
C VAL A 34 -19.75 12.60 0.38
N TYR A 35 -18.45 12.90 0.27
CA TYR A 35 -17.41 12.01 0.76
C TYR A 35 -17.73 11.83 2.23
N LYS A 36 -18.25 10.66 2.59
CA LYS A 36 -18.47 10.30 3.99
C LYS A 36 -17.08 10.37 4.61
N LYS A 37 -16.82 11.42 5.38
CA LYS A 37 -15.55 11.61 6.08
C LYS A 37 -15.33 10.34 6.91
N ILE A 38 -14.35 9.53 6.55
CA ILE A 38 -13.99 8.35 7.32
C ILE A 38 -13.58 8.82 8.70
N SER A 39 -14.16 8.21 9.73
CA SER A 39 -13.71 8.40 11.10
C SER A 39 -12.34 7.76 11.27
N GLN A 40 -11.37 8.52 11.79
CA GLN A 40 -10.05 7.98 12.15
C GLN A 40 -10.19 6.79 13.11
N ASP A 41 -11.14 6.87 14.04
CA ASP A 41 -11.37 5.83 15.04
C ASP A 41 -11.93 4.55 14.41
N ASP A 42 -12.80 4.67 13.41
CA ASP A 42 -13.32 3.50 12.68
C ASP A 42 -12.20 2.82 11.89
N LEU A 43 -11.35 3.61 11.21
CA LEU A 43 -10.21 3.07 10.47
C LEU A 43 -9.21 2.36 11.41
N LYS A 44 -8.89 2.96 12.56
CA LYS A 44 -8.02 2.34 13.58
C LYS A 44 -8.62 1.04 14.10
N LYS A 45 -9.91 1.04 14.45
CA LYS A 45 -10.61 -0.15 14.96
C LYS A 45 -10.61 -1.31 13.95
N GLU A 46 -10.90 -1.02 12.68
CA GLU A 46 -10.89 -2.05 11.64
C GLU A 46 -9.46 -2.55 11.34
N TYR A 47 -8.45 -1.69 11.47
CA TYR A 47 -7.06 -2.11 11.36
C TYR A 47 -6.62 -3.02 12.51
N GLU A 48 -7.01 -2.70 13.75
CA GLU A 48 -6.76 -3.58 14.90
C GLU A 48 -7.47 -4.93 14.76
N ALA A 49 -8.67 -4.94 14.17
CA ALA A 49 -9.39 -6.18 13.86
C ALA A 49 -8.66 -7.00 12.78
N LEU A 50 -8.19 -6.35 11.70
CA LEU A 50 -7.34 -6.97 10.69
C LEU A 50 -6.11 -7.63 11.33
N GLN A 51 -5.36 -6.90 12.16
CA GLN A 51 -4.15 -7.40 12.82
C GLN A 51 -4.40 -8.65 13.68
N LYS A 52 -5.60 -8.80 14.23
CA LYS A 52 -6.00 -9.95 15.05
C LYS A 52 -6.52 -11.13 14.22
N SER A 53 -6.94 -10.89 12.97
CA SER A 53 -7.52 -11.92 12.09
C SER A 53 -6.51 -13.03 11.76
N LEU A 54 -7.03 -14.25 11.55
CA LEU A 54 -6.20 -15.40 11.22
C LEU A 54 -5.58 -15.28 9.82
N SER A 55 -6.36 -14.84 8.83
CA SER A 55 -5.86 -14.62 7.46
C SER A 55 -4.71 -13.63 7.42
N HIS A 56 -4.78 -12.55 8.22
CA HIS A 56 -3.67 -11.62 8.31
C HIS A 56 -2.42 -12.25 8.91
N LYS A 57 -2.55 -13.00 10.00
CA LYS A 57 -1.40 -13.68 10.61
C LYS A 57 -0.73 -14.66 9.66
N ILE A 58 -1.51 -15.45 8.92
CA ILE A 58 -0.98 -16.39 7.91
C ILE A 58 -0.25 -15.65 6.79
N PHE A 59 -0.84 -14.56 6.29
CA PHE A 59 -0.22 -13.73 5.24
C PHE A 59 1.10 -13.10 5.72
N ILE A 60 1.14 -12.56 6.94
CA ILE A 60 2.34 -11.96 7.52
C ILE A 60 3.43 -13.02 7.78
N GLU A 61 3.06 -14.21 8.25
CA GLU A 61 3.99 -15.32 8.45
C GLU A 61 4.63 -15.76 7.13
N ALA A 62 3.82 -15.98 6.08
CA ALA A 62 4.33 -16.33 4.75
C ALA A 62 5.24 -15.22 4.19
N SER A 63 4.86 -13.95 4.36
CA SER A 63 5.65 -12.81 3.91
C SER A 63 7.01 -12.72 4.63
N ASN A 64 7.03 -12.95 5.95
CA ASN A 64 8.27 -12.96 6.74
C ASN A 64 9.19 -14.13 6.35
N ASN A 65 8.63 -15.31 6.07
CA ASN A 65 9.40 -16.45 5.60
C ASN A 65 10.05 -16.15 4.24
N PHE A 66 9.30 -15.58 3.30
CA PHE A 66 9.82 -15.14 2.00
C PHE A 66 10.94 -14.10 2.15
N ILE A 67 10.73 -13.06 2.98
CA ILE A 67 11.75 -12.05 3.29
C ILE A 67 13.01 -12.69 3.88
N SER A 68 12.87 -13.65 4.80
CA SER A 68 14.00 -14.36 5.40
C SER A 68 14.83 -15.12 4.35
N LYS A 69 14.16 -15.75 3.37
CA LYS A 69 14.83 -16.44 2.27
C LYS A 69 15.53 -15.49 1.31
N MET A 70 15.02 -14.28 1.13
CA MET A 70 15.68 -13.28 0.28
C MET A 70 17.07 -12.89 0.79
N LYS A 71 17.34 -12.97 2.10
CA LYS A 71 18.60 -12.47 2.72
C LYS A 71 18.93 -11.03 2.32
N PHE A 72 17.90 -10.22 2.10
CA PHE A 72 18.04 -8.86 1.61
C PHE A 72 18.79 -7.99 2.63
N ASN A 73 19.87 -7.35 2.18
CA ASN A 73 20.69 -6.45 3.00
C ASN A 73 21.14 -5.19 2.22
N ASP A 74 20.42 -4.86 1.13
CA ASP A 74 20.71 -3.71 0.28
C ASP A 74 19.77 -2.51 0.59
N ASP A 75 19.85 -1.45 -0.22
CA ASP A 75 18.89 -0.34 -0.19
C ASP A 75 17.53 -0.81 -0.70
N ILE A 76 16.47 -0.62 0.11
CA ILE A 76 15.08 -0.93 -0.24
C ILE A 76 14.62 -0.30 -1.57
N LYS A 77 15.26 0.81 -2.00
CA LYS A 77 15.02 1.44 -3.30
C LYS A 77 15.35 0.54 -4.50
N LEU A 78 16.05 -0.58 -4.30
CA LEU A 78 16.32 -1.55 -5.36
C LEU A 78 15.11 -2.43 -5.68
N ILE A 79 14.10 -2.46 -4.80
CA ILE A 79 12.92 -3.34 -4.91
C ILE A 79 11.63 -2.56 -4.70
N GLU A 80 11.39 -1.50 -5.49
CA GLU A 80 10.24 -0.57 -5.41
C GLU A 80 8.92 -1.09 -6.01
N SER A 81 8.92 -2.31 -6.54
CA SER A 81 7.78 -2.99 -7.14
C SER A 81 7.96 -4.50 -7.12
N GLU A 82 6.89 -5.25 -7.36
CA GLU A 82 6.91 -6.70 -7.62
C GLU A 82 7.94 -7.08 -8.70
N VAL A 83 7.98 -6.32 -9.80
CA VAL A 83 8.90 -6.59 -10.92
C VAL A 83 10.35 -6.47 -10.45
N THR A 84 10.67 -5.40 -9.73
CA THR A 84 12.02 -5.18 -9.20
C THR A 84 12.36 -6.14 -8.06
N LEU A 85 11.38 -6.60 -7.28
CA LEU A 85 11.54 -7.62 -6.25
C LEU A 85 12.02 -8.95 -6.84
N LEU A 86 11.26 -9.49 -7.80
CA LEU A 86 11.62 -10.76 -8.46
C LEU A 86 12.90 -10.61 -9.29
N LYS A 87 13.12 -9.45 -9.91
CA LYS A 87 14.38 -9.16 -10.59
C LYS A 87 15.57 -9.18 -9.63
N TRP A 88 15.47 -8.53 -8.47
CA TRP A 88 16.54 -8.53 -7.47
C TRP A 88 16.84 -9.96 -7.00
N ILE A 89 15.80 -10.78 -6.74
CA ILE A 89 15.98 -12.20 -6.37
C ILE A 89 16.69 -12.95 -7.50
N SER A 90 16.28 -12.76 -8.75
CA SER A 90 16.92 -13.41 -9.91
C SER A 90 18.40 -13.01 -10.04
N ASP A 91 18.71 -11.72 -9.90
CA ASP A 91 20.07 -11.19 -10.03
C ASP A 91 20.96 -11.61 -8.84
N ASN A 92 20.37 -11.93 -7.69
CA ASN A 92 21.06 -12.27 -6.43
C ASN A 92 20.79 -13.70 -5.96
N ILE A 93 20.33 -14.60 -6.83
CA ILE A 93 19.86 -15.94 -6.43
C ILE A 93 20.88 -16.70 -5.57
N SER A 94 22.18 -16.52 -5.84
CA SER A 94 23.29 -17.17 -5.13
C SER A 94 23.44 -16.78 -3.66
N ILE A 95 22.85 -15.68 -3.22
CA ILE A 95 22.86 -15.25 -1.81
C ILE A 95 21.51 -15.48 -1.11
N THR A 96 20.47 -15.82 -1.87
CA THR A 96 19.16 -16.17 -1.32
C THR A 96 19.11 -17.64 -0.88
N GLU A 97 18.08 -18.01 -0.13
CA GLU A 97 17.75 -19.41 0.19
C GLU A 97 16.77 -20.03 -0.81
N PHE A 98 16.41 -19.32 -1.90
CA PHE A 98 15.64 -19.92 -2.99
C PHE A 98 16.57 -20.78 -3.85
N SER A 99 16.11 -21.97 -4.23
CA SER A 99 16.88 -22.88 -5.09
C SER A 99 17.01 -22.32 -6.51
N ASN A 100 16.01 -21.58 -6.97
CA ASN A 100 15.94 -20.94 -8.28
C ASN A 100 14.86 -19.84 -8.29
N ILE A 101 14.77 -19.10 -9.40
CA ILE A 101 13.79 -18.02 -9.55
C ILE A 101 12.35 -18.56 -9.66
N GLU A 102 12.17 -19.80 -10.15
CA GLU A 102 10.85 -20.43 -10.25
C GLU A 102 10.25 -20.68 -8.87
N GLU A 103 11.05 -21.15 -7.90
CA GLU A 103 10.62 -21.33 -6.51
C GLU A 103 10.20 -20.01 -5.88
N ALA A 104 11.02 -18.95 -6.02
CA ALA A 104 10.68 -17.63 -5.52
C ALA A 104 9.39 -17.08 -6.16
N THR A 105 9.22 -17.28 -7.46
CA THR A 105 8.01 -16.86 -8.18
C THR A 105 6.77 -17.60 -7.68
N GLU A 106 6.90 -18.88 -7.38
CA GLU A 106 5.77 -19.68 -6.86
C GLU A 106 5.40 -19.29 -5.43
N GLU A 107 6.38 -19.12 -4.54
CA GLU A 107 6.11 -18.61 -3.19
C GLU A 107 5.50 -17.21 -3.21
N TRP A 108 5.93 -16.36 -4.15
CA TRP A 108 5.33 -15.04 -4.32
C TRP A 108 3.85 -15.11 -4.75
N LYS A 109 3.48 -16.03 -5.66
CA LYS A 109 2.06 -16.25 -5.99
C LYS A 109 1.24 -16.69 -4.79
N ILE A 110 1.79 -17.58 -3.95
CA ILE A 110 1.12 -18.01 -2.71
C ILE A 110 0.85 -16.80 -1.80
N ILE A 111 1.81 -15.88 -1.67
CA ILE A 111 1.63 -14.64 -0.90
C ILE A 111 0.50 -13.77 -1.49
N ILE A 112 0.41 -13.65 -2.81
CA ILE A 112 -0.68 -12.93 -3.49
C ILE A 112 -2.04 -13.58 -3.18
N GLU A 113 -2.13 -14.91 -3.22
CA GLU A 113 -3.36 -15.65 -2.91
C GLU A 113 -3.78 -15.47 -1.44
N LEU A 114 -2.81 -15.55 -0.50
CA LEU A 114 -3.05 -15.28 0.91
C LEU A 114 -3.54 -13.84 1.14
N LYS A 115 -2.98 -12.87 0.41
CA LYS A 115 -3.44 -11.49 0.45
C LYS A 115 -4.87 -11.36 -0.06
N ALA A 116 -5.23 -12.04 -1.15
CA ALA A 116 -6.59 -12.06 -1.67
C ALA A 116 -7.59 -12.57 -0.62
N ASN A 117 -7.24 -13.64 0.10
CA ASN A 117 -8.06 -14.20 1.17
C ASN A 117 -8.19 -13.24 2.36
N GLU A 118 -7.09 -12.63 2.80
CA GLU A 118 -7.10 -11.60 3.84
C GLU A 118 -8.02 -10.43 3.48
N ILE A 119 -7.97 -9.96 2.24
CA ILE A 119 -8.87 -8.89 1.75
C ILE A 119 -10.33 -9.33 1.81
N ALA A 120 -10.62 -10.56 1.39
CA ALA A 120 -11.97 -11.10 1.34
C ALA A 120 -12.58 -11.28 2.75
N GLU A 121 -11.77 -11.60 3.76
CA GLU A 121 -12.21 -11.74 5.15
C GLU A 121 -12.30 -10.40 5.89
N ASN A 122 -11.44 -9.43 5.53
CA ASN A 122 -11.33 -8.13 6.20
C ASN A 122 -11.88 -6.98 5.33
N LYS A 123 -12.97 -7.23 4.60
CA LYS A 123 -13.56 -6.28 3.63
C LYS A 123 -13.85 -4.89 4.20
N ASN A 124 -14.23 -4.79 5.47
CA ASN A 124 -14.54 -3.51 6.11
C ASN A 124 -13.31 -2.59 6.14
N PHE A 125 -12.17 -3.09 6.64
CA PHE A 125 -10.91 -2.36 6.61
C PHE A 125 -10.55 -1.93 5.17
N TYR A 126 -10.60 -2.87 4.22
CA TYR A 126 -10.23 -2.60 2.83
C TYR A 126 -11.21 -1.72 2.06
N ASN A 127 -12.43 -1.55 2.54
CA ASN A 127 -13.36 -0.57 2.01
C ASN A 127 -13.10 0.82 2.61
N LEU A 128 -12.79 0.91 3.91
CA LEU A 128 -12.44 2.17 4.55
C LEU A 128 -11.12 2.73 4.01
N ILE A 129 -10.10 1.89 3.80
CA ILE A 129 -8.79 2.38 3.38
C ILE A 129 -8.81 3.07 2.01
N LYS A 130 -9.77 2.73 1.13
CA LYS A 130 -9.88 3.28 -0.23
C LYS A 130 -10.20 4.78 -0.27
N ASP A 131 -10.95 5.27 0.71
CA ASP A 131 -11.33 6.69 0.79
C ASP A 131 -10.51 7.45 1.84
N ALA A 132 -9.53 6.79 2.49
CA ALA A 132 -8.70 7.40 3.53
C ALA A 132 -7.63 8.32 2.93
N THR A 133 -7.28 9.40 3.64
CA THR A 133 -6.16 10.26 3.26
C THR A 133 -4.82 9.64 3.66
N GLU A 134 -3.73 10.07 3.03
CA GLU A 134 -2.36 9.65 3.40
C GLU A 134 -2.10 9.85 4.92
N GLU A 135 -2.53 10.98 5.47
CA GLU A 135 -2.39 11.28 6.91
C GLU A 135 -3.14 10.26 7.78
N GLN A 136 -4.36 9.87 7.40
CA GLN A 136 -5.12 8.86 8.13
C GLN A 136 -4.42 7.50 8.10
N LEU A 137 -3.85 7.13 6.94
CA LEU A 137 -3.07 5.90 6.79
C LEU A 137 -1.79 5.91 7.63
N ILE A 138 -1.05 7.02 7.61
CA ILE A 138 0.15 7.18 8.44
C ILE A 138 -0.20 6.99 9.92
N ASN A 139 -1.28 7.61 10.39
CA ASN A 139 -1.73 7.49 11.78
C ASN A 139 -2.13 6.06 12.17
N VAL A 140 -2.61 5.25 11.22
CA VAL A 140 -3.02 3.86 11.46
C VAL A 140 -1.84 2.89 11.37
N PHE A 141 -0.93 3.12 10.43
CA PHE A 141 0.20 2.22 10.19
C PHE A 141 1.39 2.47 11.11
N THR A 142 1.51 3.67 11.67
CA THR A 142 2.57 3.98 12.64
C THR A 142 2.37 3.12 13.89
N PRO A 143 3.36 2.32 14.29
CA PRO A 143 3.24 1.50 15.50
C PRO A 143 3.16 2.39 16.73
N GLU A 144 2.47 1.92 17.76
CA GLU A 144 2.46 2.59 19.06
C GLU A 144 3.85 2.50 19.71
N PHE A 145 4.41 3.65 20.07
CA PHE A 145 5.72 3.73 20.72
C PHE A 145 5.56 3.71 22.23
N GLU A 146 6.01 2.63 22.87
CA GLU A 146 6.01 2.54 24.33
C GLU A 146 7.01 3.51 24.95
N GLN A 147 6.58 4.17 26.04
CA GLN A 147 7.44 5.00 26.87
C GLN A 147 8.19 4.09 27.85
N VAL A 148 9.42 3.72 27.51
CA VAL A 148 10.29 2.91 28.36
C VAL A 148 11.33 3.79 29.05
N THR A 149 11.57 3.53 30.33
CA THR A 149 12.68 4.15 31.07
C THR A 149 13.99 3.51 30.59
N LEU A 150 14.83 4.32 29.96
CA LEU A 150 16.06 3.88 29.30
C LEU A 150 17.27 4.70 29.78
N GLY A 151 18.47 4.11 29.71
CA GLY A 151 19.72 4.84 29.82
C GLY A 151 19.91 5.83 28.66
N GLU A 152 20.91 6.70 28.75
CA GLU A 152 21.12 7.76 27.74
C GLU A 152 21.44 7.20 26.35
N CYS A 153 22.22 6.11 26.28
CA CYS A 153 22.54 5.45 25.02
C CYS A 153 21.30 4.79 24.40
N GLU A 154 20.56 4.02 25.19
CA GLU A 154 19.36 3.30 24.74
C GLU A 154 18.25 4.26 24.32
N LYS A 155 18.15 5.45 24.94
CA LYS A 155 17.26 6.53 24.48
C LYS A 155 17.58 6.96 23.04
N THR A 156 18.87 7.10 22.70
CA THR A 156 19.31 7.47 21.35
C THR A 156 18.97 6.38 20.35
N CYS A 157 19.22 5.12 20.69
CA CYS A 157 18.85 3.97 19.86
C CYS A 157 17.33 3.89 19.65
N ASN A 158 16.54 4.08 20.71
CA ASN A 158 15.08 4.04 20.63
C ASN A 158 14.52 5.19 19.79
N TYR A 159 15.10 6.39 19.88
CA TYR A 159 14.75 7.52 19.00
C TYR A 159 15.02 7.19 17.53
N GLY A 160 16.17 6.61 17.22
CA GLY A 160 16.52 6.16 15.86
C GLY A 160 15.55 5.11 15.32
N ARG A 161 15.21 4.10 16.15
CA ARG A 161 14.22 3.07 15.83
C ARG A 161 12.84 3.69 15.52
N ASN A 162 12.34 4.57 16.39
CA ASN A 162 11.01 5.16 16.22
C ASN A 162 10.94 6.03 14.95
N ARG A 163 12.01 6.78 14.65
CA ARG A 163 12.12 7.52 13.38
C ARG A 163 12.12 6.60 12.17
N CYS A 164 12.82 5.47 12.24
CA CYS A 164 12.86 4.49 11.17
C CYS A 164 11.47 3.87 10.92
N LEU A 165 10.79 3.45 11.99
CA LEU A 165 9.44 2.87 11.92
C LEU A 165 8.40 3.87 11.40
N LEU A 166 8.49 5.14 11.80
CA LEU A 166 7.64 6.20 11.23
C LEU A 166 7.90 6.38 9.73
N GLY A 167 9.17 6.39 9.31
CA GLY A 167 9.53 6.46 7.89
C GLY A 167 8.99 5.27 7.08
N ALA A 168 9.02 4.08 7.66
CA ALA A 168 8.43 2.87 7.07
C ALA A 168 6.90 3.00 6.92
N ALA A 169 6.20 3.51 7.94
CA ALA A 169 4.75 3.72 7.89
C ALA A 169 4.35 4.78 6.86
N VAL A 170 5.11 5.87 6.74
CA VAL A 170 4.91 6.90 5.70
C VAL A 170 5.07 6.32 4.30
N ARG A 171 6.15 5.55 4.06
CA ARG A 171 6.35 4.87 2.78
C ARG A 171 5.20 3.90 2.48
N TYR A 172 4.77 3.13 3.48
CA TYR A 172 3.70 2.17 3.31
C TYR A 172 2.35 2.84 2.99
N ALA A 173 2.02 3.95 3.66
CA ALA A 173 0.83 4.74 3.33
C ALA A 173 0.86 5.24 1.88
N LYS A 174 2.01 5.73 1.43
CA LYS A 174 2.21 6.17 0.04
C LYS A 174 2.11 5.01 -0.95
N GLU A 175 2.78 3.88 -0.69
CA GLU A 175 2.70 2.69 -1.53
C GLU A 175 1.26 2.15 -1.61
N TRP A 176 0.49 2.24 -0.52
CA TRP A 176 -0.93 1.91 -0.55
C TRP A 176 -1.73 2.81 -1.48
N MET A 177 -1.46 4.11 -1.50
CA MET A 177 -2.15 5.06 -2.37
C MET A 177 -1.71 4.94 -3.84
N ASP A 178 -0.42 4.75 -4.08
CA ASP A 178 0.18 4.72 -5.42
C ASP A 178 0.01 3.34 -6.09
N ASN A 179 0.28 2.25 -5.36
CA ASN A 179 0.35 0.87 -5.88
C ASN A 179 -0.72 -0.08 -5.28
N GLY A 180 -1.03 0.05 -3.99
CA GLY A 180 -1.95 -0.82 -3.26
C GLY A 180 -3.44 -0.58 -3.56
N ALA A 181 -3.82 0.61 -4.05
CA ALA A 181 -5.21 0.92 -4.32
C ALA A 181 -5.82 0.10 -5.49
N PHE A 182 -4.99 -0.54 -6.33
CA PHE A 182 -5.43 -1.02 -7.64
C PHE A 182 -5.25 -2.53 -7.92
N SER A 183 -4.48 -3.29 -7.14
CA SER A 183 -4.35 -4.75 -7.35
C SER A 183 -3.94 -5.52 -6.09
N VAL A 184 -4.35 -6.80 -5.97
CA VAL A 184 -3.95 -7.68 -4.86
C VAL A 184 -2.43 -7.84 -4.79
N ALA A 185 -1.76 -7.98 -5.93
CA ALA A 185 -0.30 -8.09 -5.99
C ALA A 185 0.40 -6.82 -5.50
N GLY A 186 -0.10 -5.64 -5.88
CA GLY A 186 0.39 -4.36 -5.37
C GLY A 186 0.22 -4.22 -3.85
N GLN A 187 -0.90 -4.70 -3.31
CA GLN A 187 -1.14 -4.71 -1.86
C GLN A 187 -0.24 -5.69 -1.12
N ALA A 188 -0.02 -6.88 -1.68
CA ALA A 188 0.92 -7.85 -1.14
C ALA A 188 2.34 -7.28 -1.11
N TYR A 189 2.76 -6.66 -2.21
CA TYR A 189 4.08 -6.03 -2.33
C TYR A 189 4.26 -4.88 -1.34
N ALA A 190 3.27 -3.98 -1.22
CA ALA A 190 3.34 -2.88 -0.26
C ALA A 190 3.50 -3.39 1.17
N THR A 191 2.77 -4.45 1.57
CA THR A 191 2.95 -5.01 2.90
C THR A 191 4.31 -5.69 3.08
N LEU A 192 4.80 -6.41 2.06
CA LEU A 192 6.15 -7.00 2.10
C LEU A 192 7.24 -5.94 2.23
N SER A 193 7.17 -4.86 1.45
CA SER A 193 8.06 -3.68 1.54
C SER A 193 8.02 -3.09 2.95
N TYR A 194 6.84 -2.95 3.55
CA TYR A 194 6.69 -2.44 4.91
C TYR A 194 7.36 -3.37 5.94
N LEU A 195 7.12 -4.67 5.87
CA LEU A 195 7.76 -5.67 6.75
C LEU A 195 9.29 -5.67 6.63
N LEU A 196 9.81 -5.54 5.41
CA LEU A 196 11.24 -5.48 5.17
C LEU A 196 11.88 -4.20 5.74
N ASN A 197 11.20 -3.05 5.62
CA ASN A 197 11.62 -1.81 6.27
C ASN A 197 11.62 -1.96 7.80
N GLN A 198 10.59 -2.59 8.38
CA GLN A 198 10.53 -2.84 9.82
C GLN A 198 11.67 -3.75 10.30
N SER A 199 11.98 -4.81 9.55
CA SER A 199 13.12 -5.70 9.83
C SER A 199 14.45 -4.95 9.78
N THR A 200 14.63 -4.07 8.80
CA THR A 200 15.80 -3.19 8.71
C THR A 200 15.92 -2.26 9.92
N CYS A 201 14.80 -1.65 10.34
CA CYS A 201 14.76 -0.83 11.54
C CYS A 201 15.15 -1.62 12.80
N ALA A 202 14.67 -2.86 12.92
CA ALA A 202 14.99 -3.74 14.05
C ALA A 202 16.48 -4.11 14.08
N LYS A 203 17.08 -4.41 12.92
CA LYS A 203 18.52 -4.68 12.79
C LYS A 203 19.37 -3.48 13.18
N SER A 204 19.04 -2.29 12.68
CA SER A 204 19.74 -1.05 13.05
C SER A 204 19.63 -0.75 14.54
N TYR A 205 18.47 -1.04 15.15
CA TYR A 205 18.27 -0.88 16.59
C TYR A 205 19.14 -1.85 17.40
N SER A 206 19.18 -3.13 17.02
CA SER A 206 20.04 -4.14 17.68
C SER A 206 21.52 -3.74 17.65
N LEU A 207 22.03 -3.35 16.47
CA LEU A 207 23.41 -2.89 16.32
C LEU A 207 23.72 -1.64 17.16
N CYS A 208 22.76 -0.74 17.31
CA CYS A 208 22.90 0.43 18.16
C CYS A 208 23.02 0.03 19.64
N LEU A 209 22.17 -0.90 20.10
CA LEU A 209 22.21 -1.40 21.48
C LEU A 209 23.50 -2.16 21.79
N GLU A 210 24.01 -2.97 20.86
CA GLU A 210 25.32 -3.61 20.99
C GLU A 210 26.41 -2.56 21.22
N GLY A 211 26.37 -1.44 20.50
CA GLY A 211 27.28 -0.31 20.71
C GLY A 211 27.14 0.38 22.08
N CYS A 212 26.00 0.26 22.75
CA CYS A 212 25.82 0.76 24.11
C CYS A 212 26.49 -0.13 25.16
N GLU A 213 26.60 -1.45 24.91
CA GLU A 213 27.23 -2.40 25.85
C GLU A 213 28.76 -2.24 25.93
N PHE A 214 29.36 -1.56 24.94
CA PHE A 214 30.81 -1.36 24.85
C PHE A 214 31.29 0.04 25.31
N ASN A 215 30.39 0.90 25.80
CA ASN A 215 30.69 2.24 26.34
C ASN A 215 30.35 2.36 27.82
#